data_AF-A0A1I9YUJ2-F1
#
_entry.id   AF-A0A1I9YUJ2-F1
#
_cell.length_a   1.000
_cell.length_b   1.000
_cell.length_c   1.000
_cell.angle_alpha   90.00
_cell.angle_beta   90.00
_cell.angle_gamma   90.00
#
_symmetry.space_group_name_H-M   'P 1'
#
loop_
_entity.id
_entity.type
_entity.pdbx_description
1 polymer ?
#
loop_
_entity_poly.entity_id
_entity_poly.type
_entity_poly.pdbx_seq_one_letter_code
_entity_poly.pdbx_strand_id
1 'polypeptide(L)'
;MQKYRRHANAGSACALAMANLPQAVLPGEKVVALAAGNYGGQSAMAVGLSVTTQKWMVKGSVTTGVSGHGSVGAGAGVGYRW
;
A
#
# COMPACT_ATOMS: atom_id res chain seq x y z
N MET A 1 -25.25 9.21 5.30
CA MET A 1 -24.09 10.12 5.08
C MET A 1 -22.83 9.74 5.87
N GLN A 2 -22.85 9.67 7.21
CA GLN A 2 -21.61 9.43 8.00
C GLN A 2 -20.88 8.12 7.66
N LYS A 3 -21.60 7.02 7.42
CA LYS A 3 -21.00 5.72 7.06
C LYS A 3 -20.19 5.79 5.76
N TYR A 4 -20.75 6.38 4.71
CA TYR A 4 -20.05 6.57 3.43
C TYR A 4 -18.79 7.41 3.58
N ARG A 5 -18.85 8.50 4.37
CA ARG A 5 -17.68 9.32 4.65
C ARG A 5 -16.59 8.55 5.41
N ARG A 6 -16.96 7.69 6.37
CA ARG A 6 -16.01 6.82 7.07
C ARG A 6 -15.35 5.81 6.11
N HIS A 7 -16.13 5.15 5.25
CA HIS A 7 -15.57 4.22 4.26
C HIS A 7 -14.65 4.92 3.25
N ALA A 8 -15.03 6.11 2.78
CA ALA A 8 -14.17 6.91 1.91
C ALA A 8 -12.85 7.28 2.61
N ASN A 9 -12.93 7.77 3.85
CA ASN A 9 -11.74 8.10 4.64
C ASN A 9 -10.85 6.88 4.93
N ALA A 10 -11.46 5.72 5.22
CA ALA A 10 -10.73 4.46 5.42
C ALA A 10 -10.02 4.02 4.13
N GLY A 11 -10.66 4.19 2.96
CA GLY A 11 -10.03 3.97 1.67
C GLY A 11 -8.82 4.89 1.44
N SER A 12 -8.93 6.17 1.77
CA SER A 12 -7.81 7.11 1.70
C SER A 12 -6.68 6.74 2.66
N ALA A 13 -6.99 6.32 3.89
CA ALA A 13 -6.00 5.85 4.85
C ALA A 13 -5.24 4.62 4.33
N CYS A 14 -5.96 3.66 3.72
CA CYS A 14 -5.39 2.50 3.04
C CYS A 14 -4.44 2.89 1.90
N ALA A 15 -4.84 3.85 1.06
CA ALA A 15 -3.99 4.36 -0.01
C ALA A 15 -2.70 5.02 0.51
N LEU A 16 -2.81 5.83 1.57
CA LEU A 16 -1.66 6.43 2.24
C LEU A 16 -0.72 5.37 2.85
N ALA A 17 -1.28 4.32 3.44
CA ALA A 17 -0.49 3.20 3.96
C ALA A 17 0.32 2.53 2.84
N MET A 18 -0.33 2.17 1.72
CA MET A 18 0.36 1.53 0.58
C MET A 18 1.41 2.45 -0.08
N ALA A 19 1.14 3.75 -0.16
CA ALA A 19 2.07 4.72 -0.74
C ALA A 19 3.38 4.83 0.05
N ASN A 20 3.30 4.68 1.37
CA ASN A 20 4.47 4.75 2.26
C ASN A 20 5.24 3.42 2.38
N LEU A 21 4.84 2.34 1.68
CA LEU A 21 5.60 1.09 1.67
C LEU A 21 6.96 1.28 0.99
N PRO A 22 8.09 1.05 1.70
CA PRO A 22 9.42 1.03 1.08
C PRO A 22 9.47 0.06 -0.10
N GLN A 23 10.25 0.41 -1.13
CA GLN A 23 10.36 -0.35 -2.36
C GLN A 23 11.82 -0.66 -2.68
N ALA A 24 12.08 -1.84 -3.24
CA ALA A 24 13.37 -2.24 -3.80
C ALA A 24 13.80 -1.28 -4.93
N VAL A 25 14.99 -0.69 -4.83
CA VAL A 25 15.50 0.29 -5.80
C VAL A 25 16.75 -0.18 -6.54
N LEU A 26 17.54 -1.09 -5.94
CA LEU A 26 18.75 -1.61 -6.57
C LEU A 26 18.46 -2.89 -7.39
N PRO A 27 19.22 -3.14 -8.48
CA PRO A 27 19.13 -4.38 -9.22
C PRO A 27 19.40 -5.61 -8.34
N GLY A 28 18.49 -6.60 -8.40
CA GLY A 28 18.58 -7.84 -7.64
C GLY A 28 17.94 -7.78 -6.25
N GLU A 29 17.49 -6.61 -5.79
CA GLU A 29 16.87 -6.47 -4.47
C GLU A 29 15.47 -7.06 -4.41
N LYS A 30 15.16 -7.57 -3.21
CA LYS A 30 13.83 -8.00 -2.81
C LYS A 30 13.53 -7.37 -1.46
N VAL A 31 12.39 -6.73 -1.33
CA VAL A 31 11.99 -6.03 -0.10
C VAL A 31 10.61 -6.49 0.32
N VAL A 32 10.49 -6.85 1.59
CA VAL A 32 9.22 -6.98 2.30
C VAL A 32 9.02 -5.72 3.12
N ALA A 33 7.86 -5.09 2.98
CA ALA A 33 7.55 -3.81 3.58
C ALA A 33 6.27 -3.88 4.41
N LEU A 34 6.23 -3.08 5.48
CA LEU A 34 5.06 -2.80 6.30
C LEU A 34 4.93 -1.27 6.43
N ALA A 35 3.72 -0.75 6.34
CA ALA A 35 3.43 0.66 6.52
C ALA A 35 2.05 0.88 7.15
N ALA A 36 1.81 2.08 7.65
CA ALA A 36 0.52 2.50 8.19
C ALA A 36 0.12 3.86 7.63
N GLY A 37 -1.18 4.14 7.64
CA GLY A 37 -1.75 5.40 7.15
C GLY A 37 -2.92 5.81 8.02
N ASN A 38 -3.15 7.12 8.13
CA ASN A 38 -4.28 7.68 8.86
C ASN A 38 -4.86 8.84 8.07
N TYR A 39 -6.19 8.88 7.95
CA TYR A 39 -6.89 9.95 7.26
C TYR A 39 -8.31 10.14 7.81
N GLY A 40 -8.68 11.38 8.11
CA GLY A 40 -10.05 11.73 8.50
C GLY A 40 -10.62 10.90 9.66
N GLY A 41 -9.77 10.54 10.63
CA GLY A 41 -10.11 9.72 11.80
C GLY A 41 -10.16 8.21 11.55
N GLN A 42 -9.67 7.73 10.40
CA GLN A 42 -9.57 6.31 10.06
C GLN A 42 -8.11 5.91 9.87
N SER A 43 -7.70 4.83 10.52
CA SER A 43 -6.35 4.26 10.39
C SER A 43 -6.36 3.00 9.53
N ALA A 44 -5.26 2.73 8.84
CA ALA A 44 -5.04 1.57 7.99
C ALA A 44 -3.59 1.08 8.10
N MET A 45 -3.38 -0.19 7.75
CA MET A 45 -2.08 -0.84 7.68
C MET A 45 -1.93 -1.52 6.31
N ALA A 46 -0.73 -1.50 5.77
CA ALA A 46 -0.39 -2.15 4.52
C ALA A 46 0.88 -2.99 4.65
N VAL A 47 0.92 -4.07 3.89
CA VAL A 47 2.11 -4.91 3.65
C VAL A 47 2.38 -4.97 2.16
N GLY A 48 3.65 -5.08 1.78
CA GLY A 48 4.01 -5.19 0.38
C GLY A 48 5.29 -5.98 0.14
N LEU A 49 5.40 -6.45 -1.09
CA LEU A 49 6.56 -7.11 -1.63
C LEU A 49 7.00 -6.33 -2.86
N SER A 50 8.30 -6.11 -3.01
CA SER A 50 8.86 -5.55 -4.23
C SER A 50 10.13 -6.26 -4.63
N VAL A 51 10.32 -6.39 -5.94
CA VAL A 51 11.48 -7.02 -6.55
C VAL A 51 11.95 -6.13 -7.69
N THR A 52 13.24 -5.82 -7.68
CA THR A 52 13.87 -5.06 -8.76
C THR A 52 14.97 -5.92 -9.38
N THR A 53 14.99 -5.96 -10.71
CA THR A 53 16.01 -6.60 -11.53
C THR A 53 16.83 -5.51 -12.24
N GLN A 54 17.71 -5.87 -13.16
CA GLN A 54 18.46 -4.89 -13.95
C GLN A 54 17.53 -3.95 -14.72
N LYS A 55 16.47 -4.50 -15.33
CA LYS A 55 15.56 -3.78 -16.23
C LYS A 55 14.13 -3.68 -15.73
N TRP A 56 13.68 -4.57 -14.85
CA TRP A 56 12.29 -4.62 -14.40
C TRP A 56 12.17 -4.34 -12.91
N MET A 57 11.18 -3.54 -12.53
CA MET A 57 10.78 -3.30 -11.14
C MET A 57 9.34 -3.75 -10.97
N VAL A 58 9.04 -4.56 -9.97
CA VAL A 58 7.68 -5.06 -9.68
C VAL A 58 7.38 -4.82 -8.21
N LYS A 59 6.16 -4.36 -7.91
CA LYS A 59 5.66 -4.17 -6.55
C LYS A 59 4.25 -4.73 -6.45
N GLY A 60 3.95 -5.40 -5.35
CA GLY A 60 2.61 -5.79 -4.93
C GLY A 60 2.37 -5.38 -3.49
N SER A 61 1.15 -4.99 -3.16
CA SER A 61 0.77 -4.60 -1.80
C SER A 61 -0.66 -4.98 -1.47
N VAL A 62 -0.91 -5.24 -0.19
CA VAL A 62 -2.23 -5.47 0.40
C VAL A 62 -2.37 -4.52 1.58
N THR A 63 -3.57 -3.99 1.80
CA THR A 63 -3.89 -3.06 2.87
C THR A 63 -5.19 -3.43 3.54
N THR A 64 -5.33 -3.08 4.80
CA THR A 64 -6.56 -3.26 5.57
C THR A 64 -6.81 -2.05 6.48
N GLY A 65 -8.08 -1.65 6.58
CA GLY A 65 -8.51 -0.64 7.56
C GLY A 65 -8.49 -1.18 8.98
N VAL A 66 -7.83 -0.47 9.90
CA VAL A 66 -7.72 -0.84 11.33
C VAL A 66 -8.92 -0.30 12.12
N SER A 67 -9.38 0.91 11.80
CA SER A 67 -10.45 1.59 12.54
C SER A 67 -11.79 1.49 11.81
N GLY A 68 -12.46 0.35 11.92
CA GLY A 68 -13.85 0.18 11.45
C GLY A 68 -13.96 -0.56 10.12
N HIS A 69 -14.59 -1.74 10.19
CA HIS A 69 -15.04 -2.57 9.07
C HIS A 69 -14.02 -2.77 7.94
N GLY A 70 -13.01 -3.60 8.20
CA GLY A 70 -12.57 -4.70 7.31
C GLY A 70 -12.37 -4.42 5.83
N SER A 71 -12.07 -3.17 5.46
CA SER A 71 -11.84 -2.80 4.07
C SER A 71 -10.46 -3.29 3.67
N VAL A 72 -10.44 -4.41 2.95
CA VAL A 72 -9.22 -4.95 2.35
C VAL A 72 -9.06 -4.39 0.94
N GLY A 73 -7.83 -4.02 0.60
CA GLY A 73 -7.46 -3.57 -0.72
C GLY A 73 -6.14 -4.22 -1.14
N ALA A 74 -5.92 -4.34 -2.44
CA ALA A 74 -4.66 -4.81 -3.00
C ALA A 74 -4.32 -4.00 -4.24
N GLY A 75 -3.03 -3.94 -4.56
CA GLY A 75 -2.52 -3.26 -5.74
C GLY A 75 -1.21 -3.86 -6.19
N ALA A 76 -0.87 -3.68 -7.46
CA ALA A 76 0.41 -4.07 -8.02
C ALA A 76 0.84 -3.08 -9.10
N GLY A 77 2.14 -3.03 -9.37
CA GLY A 77 2.73 -2.19 -10.40
C GLY A 77 3.99 -2.81 -10.96
N VAL A 78 4.28 -2.49 -12.22
CA VAL A 78 5.50 -2.89 -12.92
C VAL A 78 6.10 -1.68 -13.62
N GLY A 79 7.42 -1.59 -13.63
CA GLY A 79 8.19 -0.58 -14.36
C GLY A 79 9.34 -1.22 -15.13
N TYR A 80 9.70 -0.61 -16.25
CA TYR A 80 10.84 -0.99 -17.06
C TYR A 80 11.86 0.16 -17.10
N ARG A 81 13.12 -0.15 -16.81
CA ARG A 81 14.28 0.73 -16.90
C ARG A 81 15.13 0.28 -18.08
N TRP A 82 15.36 1.19 -19.02
CA TRP A 82 16.26 0.99 -20.16
C TRP A 82 17.58 1.70 -19.96
#